data_AF-K2RG95-F1
#
_entry.id   AF-K2RG95-F1
#
_cell.length_a   1.000
_cell.length_b   1.000
_cell.length_c   1.000
_cell.angle_alpha   90.00
_cell.angle_beta   90.00
_cell.angle_gamma   90.00
#
_symmetry.space_group_name_H-M   'P 1'
#
loop_
_entity.id
_entity.type
_entity.pdbx_description
1 polymer ?
#
loop_
_entity_poly.entity_id
_entity_poly.type
_entity_poly.pdbx_seq_one_letter_code
_entity_poly.pdbx_strand_id
1 'polypeptide(L)'
;MAESNFGYSFTVEAFILLSLGILIIFFRVFLNAISRGFQGLDWDDYCMVFVMVLVYTLETVTAYAQGAFWAGLANNGMTDAERRHLDPRSYEYYLRVNGSKTQLIGWALYILMLWLCKLSVCFFYSGLTSGLRQYDTRLELCYGILLATFIATECTVLLGCRPFHHNWQISPDPGNHCQPAISKPNLWVTVVLNVSTDALLTSIPLCMLWNAKTLPLRTKPSLSLIFSGAIFVMAAGILRCALILSVSNFFFFLPSFSPPCPAQGREHER
;
A
#
# COMPACT_ATOMS: atom_id res chain seq x y z
N MET A 1 -4.30 -25.72 -11.47
CA MET A 1 -3.05 -25.34 -12.17
C MET A 1 -2.95 -23.84 -12.46
N ALA A 2 -4.02 -23.15 -12.89
CA ALA A 2 -3.97 -21.69 -13.09
C ALA A 2 -3.88 -20.88 -11.76
N GLU A 3 -4.66 -21.27 -10.74
CA GLU A 3 -4.65 -20.59 -9.42
C GLU A 3 -3.31 -20.76 -8.66
N SER A 4 -2.69 -21.95 -8.76
CA SER A 4 -1.36 -22.20 -8.19
C SER A 4 -0.26 -21.37 -8.85
N ASN A 5 -0.36 -21.13 -10.16
CA ASN A 5 0.59 -20.29 -10.89
C ASN A 5 0.44 -18.80 -10.53
N PHE A 6 -0.79 -18.34 -10.28
CA PHE A 6 -1.06 -16.95 -9.91
C PHE A 6 -0.50 -16.61 -8.51
N GLY A 7 -0.75 -17.46 -7.51
CA GLY A 7 -0.20 -17.27 -6.16
C GLY A 7 1.34 -17.32 -6.10
N TYR A 8 1.95 -18.21 -6.89
CA TYR A 8 3.40 -18.28 -7.04
C TYR A 8 3.97 -17.01 -7.70
N SER A 9 3.34 -16.54 -8.79
CA SER A 9 3.76 -15.32 -9.49
C SER A 9 3.71 -14.09 -8.58
N PHE A 10 2.61 -13.92 -7.82
CA PHE A 10 2.46 -12.81 -6.87
C PHE A 10 3.53 -12.83 -5.77
N THR A 11 3.81 -14.01 -5.22
CA THR A 11 4.82 -14.16 -4.16
C THR A 11 6.21 -13.78 -4.69
N VAL A 12 6.60 -14.32 -5.86
CA VAL A 12 7.89 -14.01 -6.47
C VAL A 12 8.01 -12.51 -6.75
N GLU A 13 6.97 -11.89 -7.30
CA GLU A 13 6.92 -10.45 -7.54
C GLU A 13 7.11 -9.65 -6.25
N ALA A 14 6.36 -9.95 -5.20
CA ALA A 14 6.44 -9.24 -3.91
C ALA A 14 7.85 -9.30 -3.31
N PHE A 15 8.49 -10.48 -3.30
CA PHE A 15 9.85 -10.62 -2.75
C PHE A 15 10.93 -9.98 -3.64
N ILE A 16 10.75 -9.97 -4.97
CA ILE A 16 11.64 -9.23 -5.87
C ILE A 16 11.53 -7.73 -5.59
N LEU A 17 10.31 -7.20 -5.48
CA LEU A 17 10.08 -5.78 -5.19
C LEU A 17 10.58 -5.38 -3.80
N LEU A 18 10.44 -6.24 -2.80
CA LEU A 18 11.04 -6.05 -1.47
C LEU A 18 12.57 -5.96 -1.57
N SER A 19 13.19 -6.93 -2.24
CA SER A 19 14.65 -6.99 -2.40
C SER A 19 15.19 -5.76 -3.12
N LEU A 20 14.55 -5.37 -4.24
CA LEU A 20 14.90 -4.17 -4.99
C LEU A 20 14.71 -2.89 -4.16
N GLY A 21 13.61 -2.79 -3.40
CA GLY A 21 13.36 -1.64 -2.54
C GLY A 21 14.41 -1.49 -1.44
N ILE A 22 14.77 -2.59 -0.77
CA ILE A 22 15.84 -2.60 0.24
C ILE A 22 17.17 -2.18 -0.38
N LEU A 23 17.51 -2.70 -1.57
CA LEU A 23 18.73 -2.32 -2.29
C LEU A 23 18.76 -0.83 -2.65
N ILE A 24 17.63 -0.26 -3.11
CA ILE A 24 17.52 1.16 -3.42
C ILE A 24 17.69 2.02 -2.16
N ILE A 25 17.04 1.63 -1.04
CA ILE A 25 17.16 2.32 0.25
C ILE A 25 18.62 2.28 0.73
N PHE A 26 19.26 1.11 0.67
CA PHE A 26 20.66 0.95 1.04
C PHE A 26 21.58 1.82 0.17
N PHE A 27 21.36 1.81 -1.15
CA PHE A 27 22.14 2.62 -2.08
C PHE A 27 21.96 4.12 -1.83
N ARG A 28 20.75 4.58 -1.54
CA ARG A 28 20.47 5.97 -1.16
C ARG A 28 21.29 6.39 0.06
N VAL A 29 21.29 5.58 1.13
CA VAL A 29 22.05 5.89 2.35
C VAL A 29 23.54 5.81 2.13
N PHE A 30 24.00 4.85 1.32
CA PHE A 30 25.41 4.75 0.94
C PHE A 30 25.88 6.00 0.17
N LEU A 31 25.10 6.48 -0.79
CA LEU A 31 25.41 7.70 -1.53
C LEU A 31 25.36 8.95 -0.64
N ASN A 32 24.42 9.03 0.29
CA ASN A 32 24.35 10.11 1.28
C ASN A 32 25.58 10.11 2.19
N ALA A 33 26.01 8.93 2.67
CA ALA A 33 27.19 8.76 3.50
C ALA A 33 28.49 9.16 2.76
N ILE A 34 28.60 8.85 1.47
CA ILE A 34 29.74 9.29 0.65
C ILE A 34 29.71 10.80 0.43
N SER A 35 28.54 11.37 0.14
CA SER A 35 28.40 12.79 -0.22
C SER A 35 28.55 13.73 0.98
N ARG A 36 28.06 13.32 2.16
CA ARG A 36 28.03 14.12 3.39
C ARG A 36 29.09 13.70 4.42
N GLY A 37 29.74 12.57 4.20
CA GLY A 37 30.63 11.92 5.18
C GLY A 37 29.86 11.11 6.22
N PHE A 38 30.45 10.03 6.74
CA PHE A 38 29.82 9.13 7.72
C PHE A 38 29.48 9.80 9.06
N GLN A 39 30.04 10.97 9.36
CA GLN A 39 29.73 11.76 10.55
C GLN A 39 28.58 12.77 10.34
N GLY A 40 28.13 12.96 9.09
CA GLY A 40 27.04 13.85 8.71
C GLY A 40 25.74 13.11 8.32
N LEU A 41 25.61 11.85 8.74
CA LEU A 41 24.35 11.12 8.64
C LEU A 41 23.42 11.64 9.74
N ASP A 42 22.36 12.34 9.33
CA ASP A 42 21.36 12.86 10.23
C ASP A 42 20.44 11.72 10.73
N TRP A 43 19.74 11.96 11.84
CA TRP A 43 18.84 10.97 12.44
C TRP A 43 17.73 10.52 11.47
N ASP A 44 17.37 11.34 10.49
CA ASP A 44 16.40 10.99 9.47
C ASP A 44 16.87 9.82 8.60
N ASP A 45 18.15 9.77 8.18
CA ASP A 45 18.67 8.68 7.34
C ASP A 45 18.64 7.34 8.09
N TYR A 46 18.96 7.32 9.39
CA TYR A 46 18.94 6.10 10.21
C TYR A 46 17.52 5.61 10.53
N CYS A 47 16.65 6.53 10.97
CA CYS A 47 15.26 6.20 11.26
C CYS A 47 14.54 5.78 9.98
N MET A 48 14.84 6.41 8.85
CA MET A 48 14.21 6.07 7.58
C MET A 48 14.60 4.67 7.10
N VAL A 49 15.88 4.28 7.16
CA VAL A 49 16.30 2.91 6.77
C VAL A 49 15.66 1.87 7.67
N PHE A 50 15.80 2.01 8.99
CA PHE A 50 15.34 0.98 9.90
C PHE A 50 13.81 0.86 9.87
N VAL A 51 13.10 1.98 9.90
CA VAL A 51 11.63 1.97 9.93
C VAL A 51 11.06 1.57 8.57
N MET A 52 11.58 2.07 7.44
CA MET A 52 11.02 1.69 6.13
C MET A 52 11.33 0.24 5.76
N VAL A 53 12.54 -0.26 6.03
CA VAL A 53 12.86 -1.69 5.78
C VAL A 53 12.00 -2.58 6.65
N LEU A 54 11.83 -2.25 7.93
CA LEU A 54 10.98 -3.00 8.85
C LEU A 54 9.52 -3.00 8.36
N VAL A 55 8.95 -1.82 8.12
CA VAL A 55 7.54 -1.69 7.70
C VAL A 55 7.30 -2.35 6.36
N TYR A 56 8.21 -2.20 5.38
CA TYR A 56 8.05 -2.83 4.07
C TYR A 56 8.13 -4.36 4.17
N THR A 57 9.06 -4.87 4.99
CA THR A 57 9.15 -6.31 5.24
C THR A 57 7.89 -6.83 5.90
N LEU A 58 7.36 -6.13 6.91
CA LEU A 58 6.11 -6.51 7.57
C LEU A 58 4.93 -6.49 6.59
N GLU A 59 4.83 -5.47 5.75
CA GLU A 59 3.79 -5.38 4.72
C GLU A 59 3.88 -6.57 3.74
N THR A 60 5.07 -6.87 3.23
CA THR A 60 5.30 -8.01 2.33
C THR A 60 4.97 -9.34 3.03
N VAL A 61 5.32 -9.50 4.30
CA VAL A 61 4.99 -10.69 5.09
C VAL A 61 3.48 -10.83 5.27
N THR A 62 2.74 -9.75 5.52
CA THR A 62 1.27 -9.81 5.60
C THR A 62 0.63 -10.16 4.26
N ALA A 63 1.17 -9.64 3.15
CA ALA A 63 0.73 -10.01 1.80
C ALA A 63 1.00 -11.48 1.48
N TYR A 64 2.19 -11.99 1.84
CA TYR A 64 2.54 -13.40 1.71
C TYR A 64 1.65 -14.29 2.58
N ALA A 65 1.41 -13.91 3.84
CA ALA A 65 0.57 -14.64 4.77
C ALA A 65 -0.87 -14.81 4.24
N GLN A 66 -1.40 -13.79 3.55
CA GLN A 66 -2.72 -13.85 2.92
C GLN A 66 -2.83 -15.00 1.91
N GLY A 67 -1.83 -15.19 1.05
CA GLY A 67 -1.83 -16.30 0.09
C GLY A 67 -1.46 -17.64 0.74
N ALA A 68 -0.38 -17.66 1.52
CA ALA A 68 0.24 -18.89 2.01
C ALA A 68 -0.48 -19.53 3.19
N PHE A 69 -0.98 -18.72 4.13
CA PHE A 69 -1.62 -19.22 5.35
C PHE A 69 -3.14 -19.13 5.31
N TRP A 70 -3.69 -18.12 4.63
CA TRP A 70 -5.14 -17.87 4.60
C TRP A 70 -5.82 -18.31 3.31
N ALA A 71 -5.08 -18.93 2.37
CA ALA A 71 -5.58 -19.37 1.07
C ALA A 71 -6.26 -18.23 0.25
N GLY A 72 -5.86 -16.99 0.50
CA GLY A 72 -6.49 -15.80 -0.09
C GLY A 72 -7.89 -15.48 0.46
N LEU A 73 -8.38 -16.25 1.45
CA LEU A 73 -9.74 -16.10 1.98
C LEU A 73 -9.84 -14.96 2.99
N ALA A 74 -10.97 -14.25 2.93
CA ALA A 74 -11.36 -13.22 3.89
C ALA A 74 -12.91 -13.15 3.96
N ASN A 75 -13.45 -12.13 4.61
CA ASN A 75 -14.89 -11.93 4.81
C ASN A 75 -15.65 -11.34 3.60
N ASN A 76 -15.00 -11.28 2.44
CA ASN A 76 -15.55 -10.85 1.15
C ASN A 76 -15.72 -12.03 0.19
N GLY A 77 -16.32 -11.76 -0.98
CA GLY A 77 -16.45 -12.77 -2.04
C GLY A 77 -17.34 -13.95 -1.67
N MET A 78 -18.37 -13.72 -0.85
CA MET A 78 -19.36 -14.71 -0.46
C MET A 78 -20.77 -14.16 -0.66
N THR A 79 -21.66 -15.00 -1.16
CA THR A 79 -23.11 -14.77 -1.19
C THR A 79 -23.71 -14.93 0.21
N ASP A 80 -24.89 -14.34 0.43
CA ASP A 80 -25.62 -14.51 1.70
C ASP A 80 -26.02 -15.96 1.98
N ALA A 81 -26.16 -16.79 0.94
CA ALA A 81 -26.41 -18.22 1.09
C ALA A 81 -25.15 -18.93 1.60
N GLU A 82 -23.99 -18.72 0.98
CA GLU A 82 -22.72 -19.32 1.42
C GLU A 82 -22.37 -18.90 2.85
N ARG A 83 -22.55 -17.62 3.21
CA ARG A 83 -22.33 -17.12 4.58
C ARG A 83 -23.19 -17.82 5.63
N ARG A 84 -24.44 -18.13 5.30
CA ARG A 84 -25.39 -18.81 6.20
C ARG A 84 -25.11 -20.30 6.36
N HIS A 85 -24.58 -20.95 5.32
CA HIS A 85 -24.27 -22.38 5.34
C HIS A 85 -22.85 -22.69 5.86
N LEU A 86 -22.00 -21.68 6.00
CA LEU A 86 -20.67 -21.85 6.54
C LEU A 86 -20.72 -22.20 8.04
N ASP A 87 -20.26 -23.39 8.40
CA ASP A 87 -20.15 -23.81 9.79
C ASP A 87 -19.08 -22.97 10.53
N PRO A 88 -19.43 -22.27 11.63
CA PRO A 88 -18.48 -21.52 12.45
C PRO A 88 -17.33 -22.35 13.04
N ARG A 89 -17.44 -23.68 13.08
CA ARG A 89 -16.39 -24.60 13.56
C ARG A 89 -15.51 -25.15 12.43
N SER A 90 -15.83 -24.82 11.19
CA SER A 90 -15.06 -25.28 10.04
C SER A 90 -13.68 -24.61 9.96
N TYR A 91 -12.74 -25.30 9.32
CA TYR A 91 -11.43 -24.73 9.01
C TYR A 91 -11.52 -23.52 8.08
N GLU A 92 -12.46 -23.51 7.13
CA GLU A 92 -12.68 -22.36 6.24
C GLU A 92 -13.09 -21.10 7.02
N TYR A 93 -13.98 -21.23 8.02
CA TYR A 93 -14.35 -20.11 8.88
C TYR A 93 -13.13 -19.52 9.59
N TYR A 94 -12.25 -20.38 10.11
CA TYR A 94 -10.98 -19.96 10.74
C TYR A 94 -10.07 -19.21 9.75
N LEU A 95 -9.92 -19.70 8.52
CA LEU A 95 -9.12 -19.04 7.49
C LEU A 95 -9.67 -17.65 7.14
N ARG A 96 -10.98 -17.53 6.92
CA ARG A 96 -11.62 -16.25 6.56
C ARG A 96 -11.51 -15.20 7.66
N VAL A 97 -11.70 -15.59 8.92
CA VAL A 97 -11.58 -14.66 10.07
C VAL A 97 -10.15 -14.14 10.19
N ASN A 98 -9.15 -15.02 10.13
CA ASN A 98 -7.74 -14.60 10.28
C ASN A 98 -7.19 -13.91 9.03
N GLY A 99 -7.64 -14.29 7.84
CA GLY A 99 -7.34 -13.56 6.61
C GLY A 99 -7.87 -12.13 6.65
N SER A 100 -9.11 -11.93 7.11
CA SER A 100 -9.69 -10.58 7.26
C SER A 100 -8.89 -9.70 8.24
N LYS A 101 -8.45 -10.27 9.37
CA LYS A 101 -7.59 -9.58 10.34
C LYS A 101 -6.23 -9.22 9.73
N THR A 102 -5.61 -10.16 9.04
CA THR A 102 -4.31 -9.94 8.38
C THR A 102 -4.40 -8.86 7.31
N GLN A 103 -5.52 -8.82 6.58
CA GLN A 103 -5.75 -7.81 5.56
C GLN A 103 -5.94 -6.41 6.15
N LEU A 104 -6.59 -6.29 7.31
CA LEU A 104 -6.68 -5.02 8.03
C LEU A 104 -5.29 -4.54 8.48
N ILE A 105 -4.45 -5.44 8.99
CA ILE A 105 -3.05 -5.13 9.35
C ILE A 105 -2.26 -4.72 8.10
N GLY A 106 -2.43 -5.44 7.00
CA GLY A 106 -1.78 -5.13 5.72
C GLY A 106 -2.14 -3.74 5.21
N TRP A 107 -3.40 -3.32 5.35
CA TRP A 107 -3.82 -1.95 5.01
C TRP A 107 -3.10 -0.88 5.83
N ALA A 108 -3.02 -1.05 7.16
CA ALA A 108 -2.32 -0.10 8.03
C ALA A 108 -0.82 -0.05 7.70
N LEU A 109 -0.16 -1.20 7.50
CA LEU A 109 1.25 -1.24 7.10
C LEU A 109 1.50 -0.61 5.73
N TYR A 110 0.59 -0.83 4.77
CA TYR A 110 0.65 -0.25 3.44
C TYR A 110 0.56 1.29 3.49
N ILE A 111 -0.39 1.84 4.24
CA ILE A 111 -0.55 3.30 4.40
C ILE A 111 0.67 3.87 5.12
N LEU A 112 1.13 3.26 6.21
CA LEU A 112 2.35 3.67 6.89
C LEU A 112 3.55 3.70 5.93
N MET A 113 3.75 2.64 5.14
CA MET A 113 4.85 2.56 4.17
C MET A 113 4.78 3.70 3.13
N LEU A 114 3.61 3.91 2.53
CA LEU A 114 3.39 4.97 1.54
C LEU A 114 3.70 6.36 2.10
N TRP A 115 3.26 6.67 3.32
CA TRP A 115 3.47 7.98 3.92
C TRP A 115 4.90 8.17 4.41
N LEU A 116 5.59 7.12 4.87
CA LEU A 116 7.03 7.17 5.16
C LEU A 116 7.85 7.43 3.91
N CYS A 117 7.52 6.80 2.77
CA CYS A 117 8.13 7.10 1.48
C CYS A 117 7.99 8.59 1.13
N LYS A 118 6.79 9.16 1.24
CA LYS A 118 6.52 10.58 0.96
C LYS A 118 7.27 11.51 1.90
N LEU A 119 7.27 11.18 3.20
CA LEU A 119 7.99 11.94 4.21
C LEU A 119 9.49 11.98 3.90
N SER A 120 10.06 10.86 3.45
CA SER A 120 11.48 10.83 3.05
C SER A 120 11.83 11.69 1.84
N VAL A 121 10.89 11.82 0.89
CA VAL A 121 11.05 12.70 -0.27
C VAL A 121 10.96 14.15 0.17
N CYS A 122 10.04 14.45 1.10
CA CYS A 122 9.91 15.77 1.68
C CYS A 122 11.17 16.19 2.45
N PHE A 123 11.76 15.30 3.25
CA PHE A 123 13.06 15.54 3.91
C PHE A 123 14.19 15.81 2.91
N PHE A 124 14.25 15.03 1.83
CA PHE A 124 15.22 15.28 0.76
C PHE A 124 15.06 16.68 0.14
N TYR A 125 13.82 17.13 -0.11
CA TYR A 125 13.56 18.49 -0.61
C TYR A 125 13.90 19.57 0.41
N SER A 126 13.68 19.32 1.69
CA SER A 126 14.10 20.22 2.77
C SER A 126 15.62 20.42 2.78
N GLY A 127 16.39 19.35 2.59
CA GLY A 127 17.84 19.45 2.43
C GLY A 127 18.25 20.23 1.18
N LEU A 128 17.59 19.97 0.05
CA LEU A 128 17.93 20.61 -1.24
C LEU A 128 17.59 22.11 -1.29
N THR A 129 16.53 22.53 -0.62
CA THR A 129 16.04 23.92 -0.63
C THR A 129 16.47 24.71 0.60
N SER A 130 17.28 24.12 1.48
CA SER A 130 17.85 24.77 2.65
C SER A 130 18.53 26.08 2.26
N GLY A 131 18.13 27.18 2.91
CA GLY A 131 18.61 28.54 2.63
C GLY A 131 17.76 29.34 1.64
N LEU A 132 16.76 28.74 0.99
CA LEU A 132 15.82 29.44 0.10
C LEU A 132 14.49 29.72 0.82
N ARG A 133 14.41 30.87 1.50
CA ARG A 133 13.27 31.24 2.37
C ARG A 133 11.87 31.22 1.72
N GLN A 134 11.81 31.24 0.39
CA GLN A 134 10.57 31.10 -0.39
C GLN A 134 9.97 29.68 -0.36
N TYR A 135 10.77 28.66 -0.03
CA TYR A 135 10.36 27.25 0.01
C TYR A 135 10.05 26.75 1.43
N ASP A 136 10.55 27.41 2.47
CA ASP A 136 10.34 27.03 3.88
C ASP A 136 8.85 26.89 4.20
N THR A 137 8.04 27.90 3.91
CA THR A 137 6.58 27.87 4.15
C THR A 137 5.88 26.76 3.36
N ARG A 138 6.36 26.46 2.14
CA ARG A 138 5.79 25.40 1.30
C ARG A 138 6.09 24.02 1.89
N LEU A 139 7.29 23.82 2.42
CA LEU A 139 7.69 22.57 3.05
C LEU A 139 6.96 22.34 4.37
N GLU A 140 6.83 23.36 5.22
CA GLU A 140 6.04 23.30 6.44
C GLU A 140 4.58 22.89 6.15
N LEU A 141 3.98 23.50 5.12
CA LEU A 141 2.65 23.13 4.64
C LEU A 141 2.62 21.67 4.14
N CYS A 142 3.64 21.22 3.42
CA CYS A 142 3.73 19.83 2.95
C CYS A 142 3.78 18.84 4.12
N TYR A 143 4.60 19.09 5.15
CA TYR A 143 4.62 18.25 6.35
C TYR A 143 3.25 18.19 7.04
N GLY A 144 2.58 19.34 7.17
CA GLY A 144 1.23 19.42 7.73
C GLY A 144 0.21 18.60 6.93
N ILE A 145 0.21 18.73 5.59
CA ILE A 145 -0.69 17.98 4.71
C ILE A 145 -0.37 16.48 4.75
N LEU A 146 0.90 16.08 4.73
CA LEU A 146 1.29 14.67 4.82
C LEU A 146 0.83 14.05 6.15
N LEU A 147 1.03 14.74 7.27
CA LEU A 147 0.57 14.25 8.57
C LEU A 147 -0.97 14.17 8.65
N ALA A 148 -1.67 15.20 8.18
CA ALA A 148 -3.13 15.24 8.19
C ALA A 148 -3.74 14.13 7.33
N THR A 149 -3.20 13.93 6.11
CA THR A 149 -3.66 12.88 5.20
C THR A 149 -3.30 11.48 5.68
N PHE A 150 -2.16 11.31 6.36
CA PHE A 150 -1.79 10.04 7.01
C PHE A 150 -2.85 9.65 8.05
N ILE A 151 -3.10 10.56 9.00
CA ILE A 151 -4.08 10.33 10.08
C ILE A 151 -5.47 10.07 9.49
N ALA A 152 -5.90 10.85 8.49
CA ALA A 152 -7.20 10.65 7.85
C ALA A 152 -7.33 9.27 7.19
N THR A 153 -6.29 8.81 6.49
CA THR A 153 -6.29 7.52 5.80
C THR A 153 -6.26 6.35 6.79
N GLU A 154 -5.39 6.42 7.81
CA GLU A 154 -5.32 5.42 8.88
C GLU A 154 -6.62 5.34 9.68
N CYS A 155 -7.19 6.48 10.07
CA CYS A 155 -8.48 6.51 10.77
C CYS A 155 -9.60 5.93 9.90
N THR A 156 -9.55 6.10 8.58
CA THR A 156 -10.53 5.48 7.67
C THR A 156 -10.45 3.95 7.75
N VAL A 157 -9.24 3.39 7.70
CA VAL A 157 -9.04 1.94 7.79
C VAL A 157 -9.43 1.38 9.16
N LEU A 158 -8.98 2.02 10.23
CA LEU A 158 -9.16 1.50 11.60
C LEU A 158 -10.54 1.80 12.18
N LEU A 159 -11.14 2.93 11.83
CA LEU A 159 -12.40 3.41 12.43
C LEU A 159 -13.58 3.40 11.46
N GLY A 160 -13.36 3.12 10.17
CA GLY A 160 -14.40 3.13 9.14
C GLY A 160 -15.48 2.06 9.30
N CYS A 161 -15.20 1.01 10.06
CA CYS A 161 -16.16 -0.04 10.38
C CYS A 161 -16.46 -0.06 11.89
N ARG A 162 -17.74 0.09 12.26
CA ARG A 162 -18.21 0.09 13.65
C ARG A 162 -19.43 -0.82 13.81
N PRO A 163 -19.42 -1.73 14.82
CA PRO A 163 -18.33 -2.03 15.76
C PRO A 163 -17.12 -2.71 15.07
N PHE A 164 -15.92 -2.51 15.64
CA PHE A 164 -14.65 -2.88 14.99
C PHE A 164 -14.53 -4.37 14.61
N HIS A 165 -15.20 -5.25 15.36
CA HIS A 165 -15.17 -6.69 15.10
C HIS A 165 -15.91 -7.12 13.83
N HIS A 166 -16.74 -6.24 13.26
CA HIS A 166 -17.40 -6.52 11.98
C HIS A 166 -16.40 -6.62 10.81
N ASN A 167 -15.16 -6.10 10.96
CA ASN A 167 -14.09 -6.26 9.97
C ASN A 167 -13.72 -7.72 9.68
N TRP A 168 -14.05 -8.65 10.58
CA TRP A 168 -13.81 -10.09 10.40
C TRP A 168 -15.08 -10.92 10.64
N GLN A 169 -16.26 -10.28 10.60
CA GLN A 169 -17.54 -10.97 10.68
C GLN A 169 -17.87 -11.65 9.34
N ILE A 170 -18.29 -12.91 9.40
CA ILE A 170 -18.67 -13.68 8.21
C ILE A 170 -20.19 -13.67 7.99
N SER A 171 -20.98 -13.89 9.05
CA SER A 171 -22.45 -13.94 8.97
C SER A 171 -23.05 -13.23 10.19
N PRO A 172 -24.08 -12.37 10.02
CA PRO A 172 -24.64 -11.87 8.75
C PRO A 172 -23.63 -11.01 7.95
N ASP A 173 -23.92 -10.64 6.70
CA ASP A 173 -23.03 -9.78 5.90
C ASP A 173 -22.80 -8.43 6.59
N PRO A 174 -21.55 -8.06 6.95
CA PRO A 174 -21.26 -6.78 7.58
C PRO A 174 -21.31 -5.59 6.60
N GLY A 175 -21.47 -5.86 5.30
CA GLY A 175 -21.50 -4.86 4.24
C GLY A 175 -20.10 -4.41 3.79
N ASN A 176 -20.05 -3.76 2.63
CA ASN A 176 -18.79 -3.46 1.94
C ASN A 176 -17.79 -2.62 2.75
N HIS A 177 -18.26 -1.66 3.54
CA HIS A 177 -17.40 -0.79 4.36
C HIS A 177 -16.64 -1.54 5.46
N CYS A 178 -17.11 -2.74 5.83
CA CYS A 178 -16.51 -3.64 6.83
C CYS A 178 -15.82 -4.87 6.20
N GLN A 179 -15.56 -4.84 4.89
CA GLN A 179 -14.84 -5.90 4.19
C GLN A 179 -13.46 -5.37 3.78
N PRO A 180 -12.39 -5.61 4.58
CA PRO A 180 -11.09 -4.96 4.37
C PRO A 180 -10.53 -5.14 2.94
N ALA A 181 -10.80 -6.27 2.29
CA ALA A 181 -10.34 -6.52 0.92
C ALA A 181 -10.88 -5.57 -0.14
N ILE A 182 -12.13 -5.16 -0.01
CA ILE A 182 -12.88 -4.45 -1.06
C ILE A 182 -13.62 -3.24 -0.52
N SER A 183 -13.23 -2.74 0.65
CA SER A 183 -13.86 -1.60 1.31
C SER A 183 -13.72 -0.35 0.45
N LYS A 184 -14.85 0.11 -0.12
CA LYS A 184 -14.92 1.32 -0.95
C LYS A 184 -14.38 2.55 -0.22
N PRO A 185 -14.71 2.82 1.06
CA PRO A 185 -14.10 3.91 1.81
C PRO A 185 -12.57 3.84 1.84
N ASN A 186 -12.00 2.67 2.16
CA ASN A 186 -10.54 2.51 2.23
C ASN A 186 -9.89 2.75 0.86
N LEU A 187 -10.47 2.21 -0.21
CA LEU A 187 -9.96 2.37 -1.58
C LEU A 187 -10.01 3.84 -2.04
N TRP A 188 -11.16 4.50 -1.90
CA TRP A 188 -11.34 5.88 -2.35
C TRP A 188 -10.50 6.87 -1.57
N VAL A 189 -10.54 6.81 -0.23
CA VAL A 189 -9.78 7.72 0.62
C VAL A 189 -8.28 7.55 0.37
N THR A 190 -7.80 6.31 0.34
CA THR A 190 -6.37 6.04 0.11
C THR A 190 -5.94 6.54 -1.26
N VAL A 191 -6.67 6.24 -2.34
CA VAL A 191 -6.23 6.63 -3.69
C VAL A 191 -6.27 8.15 -3.88
N VAL A 192 -7.32 8.83 -3.41
CA VAL A 192 -7.48 10.28 -3.57
C VAL A 192 -6.42 11.01 -2.78
N LEU A 193 -6.23 10.67 -1.50
CA LEU A 193 -5.23 11.31 -0.66
C LEU A 193 -3.82 10.98 -1.15
N ASN A 194 -3.57 9.73 -1.58
CA ASN A 194 -2.27 9.34 -2.12
C ASN A 194 -1.90 10.16 -3.35
N VAL A 195 -2.75 10.16 -4.38
CA VAL A 195 -2.51 10.89 -5.63
C VAL A 195 -2.39 12.40 -5.38
N SER A 196 -3.23 12.95 -4.50
CA SER A 196 -3.18 14.39 -4.16
C SER A 196 -1.86 14.77 -3.48
N THR A 197 -1.38 13.95 -2.54
CA THR A 197 -0.07 14.18 -1.89
C THR A 197 1.11 13.97 -2.84
N ASP A 198 1.03 13.01 -3.77
CA ASP A 198 2.08 12.76 -4.77
C ASP A 198 2.17 13.93 -5.76
N ALA A 199 1.02 14.48 -6.19
CA ALA A 199 0.96 15.67 -7.02
C ALA A 199 1.56 16.89 -6.30
N LEU A 200 1.26 17.08 -5.02
CA LEU A 200 1.84 18.13 -4.19
C LEU A 200 3.36 18.02 -4.14
N LEU A 201 3.90 16.84 -3.83
CA LEU A 201 5.36 16.63 -3.76
C LEU A 201 6.03 16.81 -5.12
N THR A 202 5.41 16.34 -6.18
CA THR A 202 5.92 16.49 -7.56
C THR A 202 5.92 17.96 -8.01
N SER A 203 5.00 18.78 -7.50
CA SER A 203 4.93 20.21 -7.85
C SER A 203 6.16 21.02 -7.37
N ILE A 204 6.83 20.61 -6.29
CA ILE A 204 7.99 21.32 -5.72
C ILE A 204 9.14 21.43 -6.73
N PRO A 205 9.71 20.32 -7.23
CA PRO A 205 10.78 20.39 -8.21
C PRO A 205 10.32 20.97 -9.56
N LEU A 206 9.03 20.89 -9.92
CA LEU A 206 8.50 21.53 -11.13
C LEU A 206 8.56 23.05 -11.03
N CYS A 207 8.13 23.61 -9.89
CA CYS A 207 8.25 25.04 -9.62
C CYS A 207 9.70 25.49 -9.62
N MET A 208 10.61 24.69 -9.05
CA MET A 208 12.05 24.99 -9.08
C MET A 208 12.59 25.04 -10.50
N LEU A 209 12.24 24.06 -11.35
CA LEU A 209 12.67 23.98 -12.74
C LEU A 209 12.16 25.14 -13.58
N TRP A 210 10.90 25.53 -13.40
CA TRP A 210 10.28 26.62 -14.16
C TRP A 210 10.93 27.98 -13.87
N ASN A 211 11.35 28.19 -12.61
CA ASN A 211 12.02 29.41 -12.19
C ASN A 211 13.53 29.39 -12.44
N ALA A 212 14.13 28.20 -12.58
CA ALA A 212 15.55 28.02 -12.88
C ALA A 212 15.84 28.23 -14.38
N LYS A 213 15.98 29.50 -14.79
CA LYS A 213 16.32 29.92 -16.16
C LYS A 213 17.67 29.38 -16.69
N THR A 214 18.52 28.78 -15.85
CA THR A 214 19.94 28.48 -16.14
C THR A 214 20.36 27.03 -15.88
N LEU A 215 19.45 26.05 -15.96
CA LEU A 215 19.85 24.64 -15.86
C LEU A 215 20.54 24.16 -17.15
N PRO A 216 21.76 23.58 -17.07
CA PRO A 216 22.46 23.05 -18.24
C PRO A 216 21.62 21.98 -18.93
N LEU A 217 21.63 21.98 -20.27
CA LEU A 217 20.84 21.05 -21.11
C LEU A 217 21.10 19.56 -20.76
N ARG A 218 22.24 19.25 -20.13
CA ARG A 218 22.63 17.89 -19.70
C ARG A 218 21.87 17.33 -18.51
N THR A 219 21.27 18.17 -17.63
CA THR A 219 20.47 17.71 -16.47
C THR A 219 18.96 17.68 -16.75
N LYS A 220 18.51 18.22 -17.89
CA LYS A 220 17.11 18.13 -18.32
C LYS A 220 16.60 16.71 -18.53
N PRO A 221 17.34 15.76 -19.15
CA PRO A 221 16.81 14.41 -19.38
C PRO A 221 16.62 13.60 -18.09
N SER A 222 17.53 13.70 -17.12
CA SER A 222 17.39 12.99 -15.84
C SER A 222 16.19 13.48 -15.03
N LEU A 223 15.94 14.79 -15.06
CA LEU A 223 14.79 15.39 -14.38
C LEU A 223 13.47 15.01 -15.05
N SER A 224 13.42 15.00 -16.39
CA SER A 224 12.26 14.52 -17.15
C SER A 224 11.92 13.06 -16.81
N LEU A 225 12.95 12.20 -16.64
CA LEU A 225 12.76 10.80 -16.28
C LEU A 225 12.12 10.66 -14.89
N ILE A 226 12.61 11.40 -13.89
CA ILE A 226 12.06 11.38 -12.52
C ILE A 226 10.59 11.81 -12.52
N PHE A 227 10.25 12.87 -13.25
CA PHE A 227 8.86 13.33 -13.38
C PHE A 227 7.95 12.30 -14.06
N SER A 228 8.42 11.69 -15.15
CA SER A 228 7.65 10.65 -15.84
C SER A 228 7.41 9.44 -14.94
N GLY A 229 8.39 9.07 -14.10
CA GLY A 229 8.25 8.01 -13.11
C GLY A 229 7.19 8.32 -12.05
N ALA A 230 7.17 9.55 -11.53
CA ALA A 230 6.15 9.98 -10.56
C ALA A 230 4.73 9.91 -11.15
N ILE A 231 4.55 10.38 -12.38
CA ILE A 231 3.26 10.31 -13.09
C ILE A 231 2.85 8.85 -13.34
N PHE A 232 3.80 8.01 -13.76
CA PHE A 232 3.55 6.59 -13.98
C PHE A 232 3.10 5.87 -12.71
N VAL A 233 3.78 6.11 -11.57
CA VAL A 233 3.41 5.52 -10.27
C VAL A 233 2.01 5.96 -9.85
N MET A 234 1.66 7.24 -10.01
CA MET A 234 0.31 7.73 -9.74
C MET A 234 -0.74 7.02 -10.64
N ALA A 235 -0.47 6.89 -11.94
CA ALA A 235 -1.37 6.20 -12.87
C ALA A 235 -1.55 4.71 -12.51
N ALA A 236 -0.47 4.02 -12.13
CA ALA A 236 -0.51 2.64 -11.67
C ALA A 236 -1.36 2.47 -10.40
N GLY A 237 -1.25 3.40 -9.44
CA GLY A 237 -2.10 3.41 -8.24
C GLY A 237 -3.58 3.58 -8.56
N ILE A 238 -3.92 4.49 -9.48
CA ILE A 238 -5.30 4.68 -9.97
C ILE A 238 -5.81 3.41 -10.64
N LEU A 239 -5.00 2.80 -11.52
CA LEU A 239 -5.34 1.57 -12.22
C LEU A 239 -5.61 0.43 -11.23
N ARG A 240 -4.76 0.26 -10.21
CA ARG A 240 -4.99 -0.74 -9.14
C ARG A 240 -6.35 -0.55 -8.48
N CYS A 241 -6.70 0.67 -8.10
CA CYS A 241 -8.01 0.96 -7.51
C CYS A 241 -9.16 0.64 -8.48
N ALA A 242 -9.04 1.05 -9.74
CA ALA A 242 -10.02 0.76 -10.78
C ALA A 242 -10.22 -0.74 -11.01
N LEU A 243 -9.14 -1.53 -10.99
CA LEU A 243 -9.18 -2.99 -11.12
C LEU A 243 -9.85 -3.67 -9.91
N ILE A 244 -9.54 -3.24 -8.68
CA ILE A 244 -10.19 -3.80 -7.48
C ILE A 244 -11.69 -3.48 -7.50
N LEU A 245 -12.06 -2.24 -7.85
CA LEU A 245 -13.45 -1.84 -7.95
C LEU A 245 -14.19 -2.59 -9.06
N SER A 246 -13.56 -2.79 -10.23
CA SER A 246 -14.17 -3.53 -11.34
C SER A 246 -14.41 -5.00 -10.98
N VAL A 247 -13.45 -5.65 -10.33
CA VAL A 247 -13.61 -7.02 -9.80
C VAL A 247 -14.71 -7.06 -8.74
N SER A 248 -14.75 -6.10 -7.82
CA SER A 248 -15.81 -6.04 -6.80
C SER A 248 -17.21 -5.87 -7.39
N ASN A 249 -17.34 -5.06 -8.45
CA ASN A 249 -18.60 -4.87 -9.16
C ASN A 249 -18.96 -6.11 -10.00
N PHE A 250 -17.98 -6.81 -10.55
CA PHE A 250 -18.18 -8.06 -11.29
C PHE A 250 -18.73 -9.19 -10.40
N PHE A 251 -18.20 -9.34 -9.18
CA PHE A 251 -18.76 -10.25 -8.17
C PHE A 251 -20.22 -9.93 -7.81
N PHE A 252 -20.67 -8.69 -7.99
CA PHE A 252 -22.06 -8.30 -7.76
C PHE A 252 -22.99 -8.67 -8.93
N PHE A 253 -22.46 -8.82 -10.15
CA PHE A 253 -23.25 -9.09 -11.37
C PHE A 253 -23.33 -10.56 -11.79
N LEU A 254 -22.47 -11.45 -11.27
CA LEU A 254 -22.54 -12.89 -11.52
C LEU A 254 -22.60 -13.68 -10.21
N PRO A 255 -23.79 -14.04 -9.70
CA PRO A 255 -23.93 -14.92 -8.54
C PRO A 255 -23.49 -16.38 -8.82
N SER A 256 -23.14 -16.72 -10.06
CA SER A 256 -23.10 -18.11 -10.54
C SER A 256 -21.72 -18.63 -10.95
N PHE A 257 -20.66 -17.84 -10.80
CA PHE A 257 -19.29 -18.26 -11.13
C PHE A 257 -18.36 -18.22 -9.91
N SER A 258 -18.78 -18.87 -8.82
CA SER A 258 -17.82 -19.42 -7.87
C SER A 258 -17.22 -20.67 -8.51
N PRO A 259 -15.89 -20.78 -8.73
CA PRO A 259 -15.30 -22.08 -9.01
C PRO A 259 -15.61 -23.00 -7.81
N PRO A 260 -15.98 -24.26 -8.04
CA PRO A 260 -16.27 -25.18 -6.95
C PRO A 260 -15.04 -25.28 -6.05
N CYS A 261 -15.24 -25.01 -4.76
CA CYS A 261 -14.27 -25.28 -3.72
C CYS A 261 -13.78 -26.73 -3.90
N PRO A 262 -12.46 -26.99 -4.00
CA PRO A 262 -11.99 -28.35 -4.09
C PRO A 262 -12.41 -29.07 -2.79
N ALA A 263 -13.33 -30.01 -2.92
CA ALA A 263 -13.71 -30.89 -1.84
C ALA A 263 -12.44 -31.66 -1.42
N GLN A 264 -11.84 -31.26 -0.31
CA GLN A 264 -10.72 -32.00 0.27
C GLN A 264 -11.26 -33.37 0.68
N GLY A 265 -10.80 -34.40 -0.03
CA GLY A 265 -11.27 -35.77 0.08
C GLY A 265 -11.18 -36.29 1.51
N ARG A 266 -12.29 -36.91 1.94
CA ARG A 266 -12.30 -37.89 3.02
C ARG A 266 -11.46 -39.09 2.59
N GLU A 267 -10.20 -39.12 2.99
CA GLU A 267 -9.39 -40.35 3.06
C GLU A 267 -8.68 -40.39 4.42
N HIS A 268 -9.41 -40.84 5.44
CA HIS A 268 -8.84 -41.56 6.58
C HIS A 268 -9.98 -42.28 7.32
N GLU A 269 -10.47 -43.38 6.74
CA GLU A 269 -11.20 -44.44 7.46
C GLU A 269 -11.29 -45.72 6.59
N ARG A 270 -10.17 -46.45 6.50
CA ARG A 270 -10.05 -47.90 6.66
C ARG A 270 -8.66 -48.39 6.30
#